data_AF-A0A061IB96-F1
#
_entry.id   AF-A0A061IB96-F1
#
_cell.length_a   1.000
_cell.length_b   1.000
_cell.length_c   1.000
_cell.angle_alpha   90.00
_cell.angle_beta   90.00
_cell.angle_gamma   90.00
#
_symmetry.space_group_name_H-M   'P 1'
#
loop_
_entity.id
_entity.type
_entity.pdbx_description
1 polymer ?
#
loop_
_entity_poly.entity_id
_entity_poly.type
_entity_poly.pdbx_seq_one_letter_code
_entity_poly.pdbx_strand_id
1 'polypeptide(L)'
;MDHGPFLLTDSLQQDKQQAGWVFYKAELSPGGSNWQVEFSHRSGGDLISLAKKRTSIIAVIEDARHPHKYRMLITMVDVIFVDVAQTDQTWIVALNAHTFLRNGGHFVISIKANCIDSAASAEAVFASEVKKMLQENMKPQEQLRLQPDEQTD
;
A
#
# COMPACT_ATOMS: atom_id res chain seq x y z
N MET A 1 10.19 -11.51 -13.43
CA MET A 1 10.98 -11.08 -12.26
C MET A 1 10.34 -11.77 -11.07
N ASP A 2 11.11 -12.57 -10.34
CA ASP A 2 10.60 -13.35 -9.21
C ASP A 2 10.71 -12.46 -7.97
N HIS A 3 9.60 -11.85 -7.57
CA HIS A 3 9.53 -11.05 -6.35
C HIS A 3 9.19 -12.00 -5.18
N GLY A 4 9.80 -11.79 -4.00
CA GLY A 4 9.53 -12.54 -2.76
C GLY A 4 10.08 -11.76 -1.57
N PRO A 5 9.91 -12.20 -0.30
CA PRO A 5 8.71 -12.67 0.41
C PRO A 5 7.73 -11.53 0.80
N PHE A 6 6.48 -11.83 1.17
CA PHE A 6 5.38 -10.84 1.25
C PHE A 6 4.42 -11.04 2.42
N LEU A 7 3.93 -9.94 3.01
CA LEU A 7 3.00 -9.94 4.16
C LEU A 7 1.66 -9.28 3.78
N LEU A 8 0.57 -10.03 3.87
CA LEU A 8 -0.81 -9.56 3.68
C LEU A 8 -1.46 -9.36 5.04
N THR A 9 -1.99 -8.18 5.32
CA THR A 9 -2.71 -7.92 6.57
C THR A 9 -4.20 -7.73 6.29
N ASP A 10 -5.04 -8.51 6.97
CA ASP A 10 -6.48 -8.34 7.02
C ASP A 10 -6.82 -7.34 8.13
N SER A 11 -7.35 -6.18 7.75
CA SER A 11 -7.95 -5.25 8.71
C SER A 11 -9.47 -5.43 8.70
N LEU A 12 -9.96 -6.37 9.50
CA LEU A 12 -11.37 -6.42 9.83
C LEU A 12 -11.64 -5.28 10.80
N GLN A 13 -12.38 -4.28 10.31
CA GLN A 13 -13.03 -3.28 11.14
C GLN A 13 -12.10 -2.19 11.67
N GLN A 14 -11.65 -1.31 10.78
CA GLN A 14 -11.34 0.07 11.16
C GLN A 14 -12.24 1.03 10.40
N ASP A 15 -12.82 1.93 11.18
CA ASP A 15 -13.83 2.91 10.84
C ASP A 15 -13.49 3.74 9.60
N LYS A 16 -14.55 4.34 9.04
CA LYS A 16 -14.61 5.19 7.84
C LYS A 16 -13.63 6.38 7.83
N GLN A 17 -12.33 6.13 7.76
CA GLN A 17 -11.36 7.13 7.36
C GLN A 17 -10.70 6.69 6.05
N GLN A 18 -10.96 7.50 5.02
CA GLN A 18 -10.34 7.48 3.69
C GLN A 18 -8.83 7.78 3.80
N ALA A 19 -8.08 6.93 4.48
CA ALA A 19 -6.64 6.88 4.31
C ALA A 19 -6.40 6.14 2.98
N GLY A 20 -6.01 6.90 1.95
CA GLY A 20 -5.82 6.42 0.58
C GLY A 20 -4.36 6.57 0.18
N TRP A 21 -3.46 5.98 0.97
CA TRP A 21 -2.04 6.22 0.85
C TRP A 21 -1.33 5.01 0.26
N VAL A 22 -0.45 5.30 -0.69
CA VAL A 22 0.60 4.34 -1.09
C VAL A 22 1.93 4.87 -0.60
N PHE A 23 2.61 4.06 0.21
CA PHE A 23 3.90 4.40 0.78
C PHE A 23 4.99 3.56 0.12
N TYR A 24 6.10 4.21 -0.20
CA TYR A 24 7.28 3.57 -0.77
C TYR A 24 8.44 3.85 0.16
N LYS A 25 9.19 2.82 0.53
CA LYS A 25 10.34 2.96 1.42
C LYS A 25 11.59 2.38 0.75
N ALA A 26 12.57 3.25 0.48
CA ALA A 26 13.83 2.84 -0.14
C ALA A 26 14.76 2.11 0.83
N GLU A 27 14.78 2.48 2.10
CA GLU A 27 15.65 1.84 3.08
C GLU A 27 14.90 1.72 4.42
N LEU A 28 14.93 0.54 5.03
CA LEU A 28 14.23 0.30 6.29
C LEU A 28 14.84 1.06 7.48
N SER A 29 16.09 1.52 7.34
CA SER A 29 16.84 2.26 8.36
C SER A 29 16.28 3.68 8.59
N PRO A 30 16.58 4.33 9.74
CA PRO A 30 16.10 5.68 10.06
C PRO A 30 16.52 6.80 9.09
N GLY A 31 17.51 6.56 8.23
CA GLY A 31 17.99 7.52 7.22
C GLY A 31 17.34 7.36 5.84
N GLY A 32 16.53 6.32 5.65
CA GLY A 32 15.92 6.01 4.35
C GLY A 32 14.88 7.02 3.90
N SER A 33 14.82 7.25 2.59
CA SER A 33 13.75 8.03 1.95
C SER A 33 12.43 7.25 1.99
N ASN A 34 11.36 7.96 2.35
CA ASN A 34 9.98 7.51 2.36
C ASN A 34 9.16 8.40 1.43
N TRP A 35 8.68 7.84 0.31
CA TRP A 35 7.75 8.55 -0.57
C TRP A 35 6.33 8.20 -0.18
N GLN A 36 5.50 9.21 -0.02
CA GLN A 36 4.08 9.05 0.30
C GLN A 36 3.28 9.61 -0.86
N VAL A 37 2.58 8.72 -1.56
CA VAL A 37 1.70 9.07 -2.69
C VAL A 37 0.28 9.24 -2.17
N GLU A 38 -0.29 10.40 -2.44
CA GLU A 38 -1.65 10.79 -2.04
C GLU A 38 -2.36 11.47 -3.20
N PHE A 39 -3.58 11.07 -3.46
CA PHE A 39 -4.40 11.63 -4.52
C PHE A 39 -5.26 12.81 -4.04
N SER A 40 -5.73 12.75 -2.79
CA SER A 40 -6.59 13.76 -2.17
C SER A 40 -5.84 15.07 -1.99
N HIS A 41 -6.36 16.17 -2.55
CA HIS A 41 -5.77 17.49 -2.35
C HIS A 41 -5.87 17.95 -0.88
N ARG A 42 -6.96 17.58 -0.19
CA ARG A 42 -7.15 17.91 1.22
C ARG A 42 -6.10 17.20 2.08
N SER A 43 -6.03 15.88 1.98
CA SER A 43 -5.07 15.05 2.71
C SER A 43 -3.62 15.37 2.30
N GLY A 44 -3.42 15.72 1.03
CA GLY A 44 -2.14 16.16 0.49
C GLY A 44 -1.59 17.41 1.19
N GLY A 45 -2.46 18.35 1.60
CA GLY A 45 -2.04 19.50 2.41
C GLY A 45 -1.43 19.12 3.75
N ASP A 46 -2.02 18.13 4.42
CA ASP A 46 -1.51 17.59 5.69
C ASP A 46 -0.19 16.84 5.48
N LEU A 47 -0.10 16.05 4.41
CA LEU A 47 1.13 15.35 4.04
C LEU A 47 2.28 16.31 3.72
N ILE A 48 2.03 17.36 2.94
CA ILE A 48 3.03 18.39 2.65
C ILE A 48 3.51 19.05 3.95
N SER A 49 2.59 19.32 4.89
CA SER A 49 2.92 19.88 6.20
C SER A 49 3.78 18.94 7.04
N LEU A 50 3.55 17.63 6.93
CA LEU A 50 4.38 16.60 7.57
C LEU A 50 5.77 16.51 6.93
N ALA A 51 5.84 16.53 5.60
CA ALA A 51 7.11 16.49 4.84
C ALA A 51 8.00 17.69 5.16
N LYS A 52 7.42 18.88 5.41
CA LYS A 52 8.17 20.05 5.88
C LYS A 52 8.86 19.85 7.24
N LYS A 53 8.29 18.99 8.11
CA LYS A 53 8.82 18.71 9.45
C LYS A 53 9.76 17.51 9.48
N ARG A 54 9.62 16.57 8.54
CA ARG A 54 10.38 15.32 8.48
C ARG A 54 11.04 15.18 7.11
N THR A 55 12.34 15.42 7.05
CA THR A 55 13.14 15.41 5.82
C THR A 55 13.22 14.04 5.14
N SER A 56 12.93 12.96 5.86
CA SER A 56 12.84 11.61 5.30
C SER A 56 11.57 11.38 4.48
N ILE A 57 10.57 12.28 4.56
CA ILE A 57 9.30 12.15 3.84
C ILE A 57 9.32 13.02 2.59
N ILE A 58 9.07 12.39 1.44
CA ILE A 58 8.86 13.04 0.15
C ILE A 58 7.38 12.88 -0.20
N ALA A 59 6.64 13.99 -0.19
CA ALA A 59 5.24 14.00 -0.54
C ALA A 59 5.05 14.02 -2.06
N VAL A 60 4.22 13.11 -2.59
CA VAL A 60 3.87 13.01 -4.01
C VAL A 60 2.35 13.12 -4.14
N ILE A 61 1.85 14.25 -4.63
CA ILE A 61 0.41 14.49 -4.76
C ILE A 61 -0.06 14.08 -6.16
N GLU A 62 -0.29 12.78 -6.37
CA GLU A 62 -0.67 12.17 -7.65
C GLU A 62 -1.55 10.92 -7.46
N ASP A 63 -2.24 10.51 -8.52
CA ASP A 63 -3.01 9.26 -8.53
C ASP A 63 -2.07 8.04 -8.66
N ALA A 64 -2.10 7.14 -7.67
CA ALA A 64 -1.29 5.93 -7.64
C ALA A 64 -1.56 4.97 -8.81
N ARG A 65 -2.71 5.10 -9.50
CA ARG A 65 -3.03 4.37 -10.74
C ARG A 65 -2.14 4.76 -11.93
N HIS A 66 -1.39 5.85 -11.83
CA HIS A 66 -0.61 6.41 -12.93
C HIS A 66 0.88 6.62 -12.55
N PRO A 67 1.64 5.56 -12.19
CA PRO A 67 3.02 5.70 -11.72
C PRO A 67 3.99 6.32 -12.71
N HIS A 68 3.67 6.27 -14.01
CA HIS A 68 4.44 6.97 -15.03
C HIS A 68 4.49 8.50 -14.81
N LYS A 69 3.48 9.10 -14.15
CA LYS A 69 3.45 10.55 -13.87
C LYS A 69 4.49 10.99 -12.84
N TYR A 70 4.81 10.14 -11.88
CA TYR A 70 5.77 10.44 -10.81
C TYR A 70 7.02 9.56 -10.85
N ARG A 71 7.22 8.82 -11.94
CA ARG A 71 8.39 7.96 -12.18
C ARG A 71 9.73 8.69 -12.00
N MET A 72 9.78 9.98 -12.31
CA MET A 72 11.01 10.77 -12.18
C MET A 72 11.33 11.16 -10.73
N LEU A 73 10.38 11.04 -9.80
CA LEU A 73 10.51 11.44 -8.40
C LEU A 73 10.92 10.28 -7.49
N ILE A 74 10.50 9.06 -7.85
CA ILE A 74 10.67 7.86 -7.02
C ILE A 74 11.75 6.97 -7.63
N THR A 75 12.75 6.61 -6.82
CA THR A 75 13.79 5.64 -7.21
C THR A 75 13.33 4.20 -6.94
N MET A 76 14.15 3.20 -7.28
CA MET A 76 13.86 1.83 -6.85
C MET A 76 13.73 1.76 -5.32
N VAL A 77 12.78 0.96 -4.83
CA VAL A 77 12.47 0.82 -3.41
C VAL A 77 12.55 -0.61 -2.94
N ASP A 78 12.73 -0.75 -1.63
CA ASP A 78 12.85 -2.03 -0.94
C ASP A 78 11.50 -2.58 -0.53
N VAL A 79 10.60 -1.68 -0.11
CA VAL A 79 9.26 -2.03 0.37
C VAL A 79 8.21 -1.06 -0.18
N ILE A 80 7.07 -1.59 -0.60
CA ILE A 80 5.85 -0.83 -0.87
C ILE A 80 4.79 -1.21 0.17
N PHE A 81 4.22 -0.23 0.84
CA PHE A 81 3.09 -0.42 1.75
C PHE A 81 1.85 0.25 1.16
N VAL A 82 0.75 -0.49 1.07
CA VAL A 82 -0.49 -0.01 0.47
C VAL A 82 -1.62 -0.13 1.47
N ASP A 83 -2.16 1.03 1.88
CA ASP A 83 -3.40 1.14 2.63
C ASP A 83 -4.35 2.03 1.84
N VAL A 84 -5.00 1.40 0.86
CA VAL A 84 -5.96 2.05 -0.04
C VAL A 84 -7.26 1.26 0.04
N ALA A 85 -8.33 1.93 0.45
CA ALA A 85 -9.67 1.37 0.50
C ALA A 85 -10.37 1.43 -0.87
N GLN A 86 -9.84 0.73 -1.89
CA GLN A 86 -10.40 0.69 -3.24
C GLN A 86 -10.47 -0.73 -3.80
N THR A 87 -11.45 -0.98 -4.67
CA THR A 87 -11.71 -2.31 -5.26
C THR A 87 -10.60 -2.76 -6.23
N ASP A 88 -9.84 -1.82 -6.80
CA ASP A 88 -8.72 -2.02 -7.72
C ASP A 88 -7.34 -2.02 -7.01
N GLN A 89 -7.30 -2.15 -5.68
CA GLN A 89 -6.08 -2.09 -4.87
C GLN A 89 -4.97 -3.04 -5.37
N THR A 90 -5.29 -4.31 -5.64
CA THR A 90 -4.29 -5.27 -6.14
C THR A 90 -3.64 -4.82 -7.45
N TRP A 91 -4.41 -4.20 -8.34
CA TRP A 91 -3.89 -3.68 -9.60
C TRP A 91 -2.99 -2.46 -9.40
N ILE A 92 -3.39 -1.54 -8.50
CA ILE A 92 -2.56 -0.40 -8.10
C ILE A 92 -1.23 -0.89 -7.53
N VAL A 93 -1.26 -1.91 -6.65
CA VAL A 93 -0.03 -2.47 -6.07
C VAL A 93 0.85 -3.09 -7.15
N ALA A 94 0.29 -3.91 -8.03
CA ALA A 94 1.02 -4.56 -9.11
C ALA A 94 1.73 -3.54 -10.01
N LEU A 95 1.00 -2.52 -10.46
CA LEU A 95 1.54 -1.47 -11.34
C LEU A 95 2.72 -0.73 -10.68
N ASN A 96 2.59 -0.43 -9.39
CA ASN A 96 3.62 0.24 -8.62
C ASN A 96 4.81 -0.65 -8.28
N ALA A 97 4.56 -1.93 -7.98
CA ALA A 97 5.60 -2.92 -7.74
C ALA A 97 6.44 -3.14 -9.01
N HIS A 98 5.80 -3.30 -10.17
CA HIS A 98 6.51 -3.44 -11.44
C HIS A 98 7.33 -2.19 -11.82
N THR A 99 6.91 -1.01 -11.35
CA THR A 99 7.60 0.25 -11.68
C THR A 99 8.76 0.55 -10.74
N PHE A 100 8.60 0.32 -9.43
CA PHE A 100 9.53 0.82 -8.41
C PHE A 100 10.13 -0.25 -7.50
N LEU A 101 9.51 -1.43 -7.36
CA LEU A 101 10.00 -2.42 -6.42
C LEU A 101 11.22 -3.15 -7.00
N ARG A 102 12.32 -3.17 -6.25
CA ARG A 102 13.52 -3.91 -6.67
C ARG A 102 13.24 -5.42 -6.72
N ASN A 103 14.06 -6.15 -7.47
CA ASN A 103 14.03 -7.61 -7.42
C ASN A 103 14.34 -8.08 -5.99
N GLY A 104 13.50 -8.98 -5.45
CA GLY A 104 13.57 -9.39 -4.04
C GLY A 104 13.12 -8.33 -3.03
N GLY A 105 12.49 -7.24 -3.47
CA GLY A 105 11.78 -6.31 -2.60
C GLY A 105 10.43 -6.86 -2.13
N HIS A 106 9.85 -6.22 -1.13
CA HIS A 106 8.64 -6.65 -0.45
C HIS A 106 7.46 -5.70 -0.71
N PHE A 107 6.25 -6.21 -0.60
CA PHE A 107 5.06 -5.38 -0.42
C PHE A 107 4.27 -5.81 0.79
N VAL A 108 3.53 -4.86 1.34
CA VAL A 108 2.57 -5.06 2.41
C VAL A 108 1.26 -4.40 2.00
N ILE A 109 0.16 -5.16 2.05
CA ILE A 109 -1.15 -4.69 1.61
C ILE A 109 -2.12 -4.88 2.77
N SER A 110 -2.80 -3.79 3.14
CA SER A 110 -3.94 -3.86 4.05
C SER A 110 -5.21 -4.04 3.22
N ILE A 111 -5.85 -5.21 3.32
CA ILE A 111 -7.11 -5.49 2.64
C ILE A 111 -8.26 -5.24 3.61
N LYS A 112 -9.12 -4.30 3.23
CA LYS A 112 -10.38 -4.00 3.90
C LYS A 112 -11.51 -4.67 3.12
N ALA A 113 -11.90 -5.88 3.52
CA ALA A 113 -12.85 -6.72 2.77
C ALA A 113 -14.14 -5.95 2.38
N ASN A 114 -14.71 -5.21 3.34
CA ASN A 114 -15.93 -4.41 3.13
C ASN A 114 -15.79 -3.29 2.09
N CYS A 115 -14.58 -2.81 1.82
CA CYS A 115 -14.32 -1.79 0.80
C CYS A 115 -14.19 -2.38 -0.60
N ILE A 116 -13.86 -3.67 -0.70
CA ILE A 116 -13.72 -4.38 -1.97
C ILE A 116 -15.07 -4.96 -2.38
N ASP A 117 -15.67 -5.77 -1.51
CA ASP A 117 -16.99 -6.35 -1.73
C ASP A 117 -17.69 -6.54 -0.39
N SER A 118 -18.71 -5.72 -0.14
CA SER A 118 -19.50 -5.74 1.10
C SER A 118 -20.54 -6.85 1.16
N ALA A 119 -20.80 -7.55 0.04
CA ALA A 119 -21.74 -8.65 -0.02
C ALA A 119 -21.07 -10.02 0.16
N ALA A 120 -19.78 -10.12 -0.14
CA ALA A 120 -18.99 -11.33 0.02
C ALA A 120 -18.46 -11.49 1.46
N SER A 121 -18.14 -12.73 1.86
CA SER A 121 -17.41 -12.95 3.11
C SER A 121 -15.98 -12.44 2.99
N ALA A 122 -15.39 -12.05 4.11
CA ALA A 122 -14.01 -11.59 4.15
C ALA A 122 -13.06 -12.62 3.51
N GLU A 123 -13.19 -13.90 3.90
CA GLU A 123 -12.37 -14.99 3.38
C GLU A 123 -12.45 -15.13 1.86
N ALA A 124 -13.64 -14.93 1.28
CA ALA A 124 -13.84 -14.97 -0.17
C ALA A 124 -13.16 -13.79 -0.87
N VAL A 125 -13.24 -12.58 -0.29
CA VAL A 125 -12.52 -11.40 -0.78
C VAL A 125 -11.01 -11.63 -0.75
N PHE A 126 -10.48 -12.13 0.37
CA PHE A 126 -9.05 -12.44 0.50
C PHE A 126 -8.57 -13.44 -0.55
N ALA A 127 -9.30 -14.56 -0.73
CA ALA A 127 -8.96 -15.55 -1.74
C ALA A 127 -8.97 -14.96 -3.16
N SER A 128 -9.92 -14.06 -3.44
CA SER A 128 -10.02 -13.35 -4.72
C SER A 128 -8.83 -12.41 -4.94
N GLU A 129 -8.45 -11.60 -3.94
CA GLU A 129 -7.31 -10.69 -4.05
C GLU A 129 -5.99 -11.47 -4.21
N VAL A 130 -5.77 -12.54 -3.42
CA VAL A 130 -4.61 -13.42 -3.59
C VAL A 130 -4.53 -13.99 -5.01
N LYS A 131 -5.66 -14.41 -5.59
CA LYS A 131 -5.72 -14.90 -6.97
C LYS A 131 -5.32 -13.83 -7.98
N LYS A 132 -5.78 -12.59 -7.82
CA LYS A 132 -5.39 -11.45 -8.67
C LYS A 132 -3.89 -11.17 -8.54
N MET A 133 -3.33 -11.23 -7.33
CA MET A 133 -1.88 -11.05 -7.11
C MET A 133 -1.06 -12.10 -7.86
N LEU A 134 -1.48 -13.37 -7.79
CA LEU A 134 -0.79 -14.47 -8.49
C LEU A 134 -0.80 -14.28 -10.01
N GLN A 135 -1.86 -13.69 -10.58
CA GLN A 135 -1.94 -13.36 -12.02
C GLN A 135 -0.94 -12.29 -12.43
N GLU A 136 -0.58 -11.38 -11.51
CA GLU A 136 0.42 -10.32 -11.70
C GLU A 136 1.84 -10.75 -11.29
N ASN A 137 2.10 -12.07 -11.17
CA ASN A 137 3.36 -12.63 -10.68
C ASN A 137 3.79 -12.12 -9.30
N MET A 138 2.83 -11.73 -8.46
CA MET A 138 3.03 -11.38 -7.06
C MET A 138 2.70 -12.60 -6.18
N LYS A 139 3.61 -12.98 -5.28
CA LYS A 139 3.52 -14.26 -4.53
C LYS A 139 3.31 -14.07 -3.03
N PRO A 140 2.09 -13.80 -2.52
CA PRO A 140 1.85 -13.59 -1.08
C PRO A 140 2.41 -14.75 -0.24
N GLN A 141 3.10 -14.46 0.87
CA GLN A 141 3.73 -15.50 1.71
C GLN A 141 3.10 -15.66 3.08
N GLU A 142 2.75 -14.55 3.72
CA GLU A 142 2.15 -14.55 5.04
C GLU A 142 0.84 -13.77 4.99
N GLN A 143 -0.16 -14.28 5.69
CA GLN A 143 -1.42 -13.60 5.90
C GLN A 143 -1.64 -13.47 7.40
N LEU A 144 -1.77 -12.24 7.86
CA LEU A 144 -2.05 -11.91 9.25
C LEU A 144 -3.44 -11.31 9.36
N ARG A 145 -4.27 -11.87 10.23
CA ARG A 145 -5.54 -11.26 10.63
C ARG A 145 -5.28 -10.30 11.76
N LEU A 146 -5.40 -9.00 11.49
CA LEU A 146 -5.39 -7.98 12.52
C LEU A 146 -6.72 -8.09 13.25
N GLN A 147 -6.67 -8.49 14.53
CA GLN A 147 -7.82 -8.37 15.40
C GLN A 147 -8.03 -6.88 15.73
N PRO A 148 -9.27 -6.43 15.97
CA PRO A 148 -9.49 -5.07 16.41
C PRO A 148 -8.64 -4.82 17.67
N ASP A 149 -7.92 -3.69 17.71
CA ASP A 149 -7.17 -3.29 18.89
C ASP A 149 -8.10 -3.36 20.12
N GLU A 150 -7.66 -4.03 21.19
CA GLU A 150 -8.30 -3.89 22.50
C GLU A 150 -8.22 -2.41 22.86
N GLN A 151 -9.33 -1.68 22.73
CA GLN A 151 -9.47 -0.37 23.35
C GLN A 151 -9.34 -0.61 24.86
N THR A 152 -8.15 -0.39 25.42
CA THR A 152 -8.03 -0.16 26.86
C THR A 152 -8.87 1.06 27.19
N ASP A 153 -9.90 0.82 28.01
CA ASP A 153 -10.82 1.79 28.62
C ASP A 153 -10.12 3.02 29.24
#